data_AF-A0A520F396-F1
#
_entry.id   AF-A0A520F396-F1
#
_cell.length_a   1.000
_cell.length_b   1.000
_cell.length_c   1.000
_cell.angle_alpha   90.00
_cell.angle_beta   90.00
_cell.angle_gamma   90.00
#
_symmetry.space_group_name_H-M   'P 1'
#
loop_
_entity.id
_entity.type
_entity.pdbx_description
1 polymer ?
#
loop_
_entity_poly.entity_id
_entity_poly.type
_entity_poly.pdbx_seq_one_letter_code
_entity_poly.pdbx_strand_id
1 'polypeptide(L)' 'QIFDFQIRDFSGYAVALHGKSSATEAQQKWALGAIRRPVVDAERFSRVWAQVENYDGAYEMRL' A
#
# COMPACT_ATOMS: atom_id res chain seq x y z
N GLN A 1 3.28 -5.62 7.43
CA GLN A 1 1.82 -5.78 7.39
C GLN A 1 1.05 -4.85 8.35
N ILE A 2 1.68 -4.11 9.29
CA ILE A 2 0.99 -2.98 9.97
C ILE A 2 1.30 -1.63 9.32
N PHE A 3 2.49 -1.45 8.74
CA PHE A 3 2.85 -0.20 8.08
C PHE A 3 2.25 -0.03 6.69
N ASP A 4 1.76 -1.12 6.09
CA ASP A 4 1.33 -1.11 4.69
C ASP A 4 0.07 -0.27 4.47
N PHE A 5 -0.96 -0.51 5.29
CA PHE A 5 -2.18 0.30 5.27
C PHE A 5 -1.87 1.74 5.66
N GLN A 6 -1.01 1.94 6.66
CA GLN A 6 -0.67 3.26 7.18
C GLN A 6 0.06 4.12 6.12
N ILE A 7 1.00 3.52 5.38
CA ILE A 7 1.70 4.16 4.26
C ILE A 7 0.72 4.48 3.12
N ARG A 8 -0.17 3.54 2.78
CA ARG A 8 -1.16 3.72 1.72
C ARG A 8 -2.14 4.85 2.06
N ASP A 9 -2.69 4.84 3.26
CA ASP A 9 -3.69 5.82 3.71
C ASP A 9 -3.04 7.21 3.86
N PHE A 10 -1.83 7.28 4.44
CA PHE A 10 -1.06 8.53 4.48
C PHE A 10 -0.82 9.11 3.08
N SER A 11 -0.40 8.27 2.14
CA SER A 11 -0.18 8.69 0.74
C SER A 11 -1.47 9.18 0.09
N GLY A 12 -2.60 8.50 0.35
CA GLY A 12 -3.93 8.93 -0.12
C GLY A 12 -4.33 10.31 0.43
N TYR A 13 -4.11 10.56 1.72
CA TYR A 13 -4.38 11.86 2.33
C TYR A 13 -3.46 12.97 1.82
N ALA A 14 -2.20 12.67 1.54
CA ALA A 14 -1.28 13.63 0.93
C ALA A 14 -1.75 14.05 -0.47
N VAL A 15 -2.16 13.09 -1.30
CA VAL A 15 -2.75 13.39 -2.63
C VAL A 15 -4.01 14.23 -2.49
N ALA A 16 -4.91 13.87 -1.57
CA ALA A 16 -6.14 14.63 -1.34
C ALA A 16 -5.86 16.07 -0.86
N LEU A 17 -4.88 16.26 0.03
CA LEU A 17 -4.47 17.59 0.50
C LEU A 17 -3.93 18.45 -0.63
N HIS A 18 -3.10 17.87 -1.51
CA HIS A 18 -2.53 18.59 -2.65
C HIS A 18 -3.62 19.14 -3.60
N GLY A 19 -4.69 18.39 -3.82
CA GLY A 19 -5.77 18.79 -4.74
C GLY A 19 -6.85 19.72 -4.14
N LYS A 20 -6.80 20.04 -2.84
CA LYS A 20 -7.81 20.91 -2.21
C LYS A 20 -7.61 22.38 -2.63
N SER A 21 -8.69 23.02 -3.07
CA SER A 21 -8.72 24.45 -3.40
C SER A 21 -8.42 25.37 -2.21
N SER A 22 -8.63 24.89 -0.99
CA SER A 22 -8.31 25.60 0.25
C SER A 22 -6.89 25.37 0.77
N ALA A 23 -6.10 24.51 0.12
CA ALA A 23 -4.72 24.25 0.54
C ALA A 23 -3.81 25.40 0.13
N THR A 24 -2.93 25.82 1.04
CA THR A 24 -1.90 26.82 0.73
C THR A 24 -0.81 26.21 -0.15
N GLU A 25 -0.06 27.05 -0.88
CA GLU A 25 1.10 26.59 -1.66
C GLU A 25 2.10 25.79 -0.83
N ALA A 26 2.34 26.22 0.42
CA ALA A 26 3.23 25.52 1.34
C ALA A 26 2.72 24.11 1.68
N GLN A 27 1.40 23.96 1.88
CA GLN A 27 0.77 22.66 2.14
C GLN A 27 0.82 21.76 0.91
N GLN A 28 0.56 22.30 -0.28
CA GLN A 28 0.65 21.55 -1.54
C GLN A 28 2.07 21.07 -1.81
N LYS A 29 3.08 21.92 -1.57
CA LYS A 29 4.50 21.57 -1.71
C LYS A 29 4.92 20.48 -0.73
N TRP A 30 4.49 20.59 0.53
CA TRP A 30 4.73 19.56 1.54
C TRP A 30 4.10 18.22 1.15
N ALA A 31 2.83 18.24 0.69
CA ALA A 31 2.10 17.05 0.32
C ALA A 31 2.79 16.26 -0.81
N LEU A 32 3.29 16.95 -1.84
CA LEU A 32 4.07 16.30 -2.90
C LEU A 32 5.39 15.71 -2.37
N GLY A 33 6.10 16.42 -1.50
CA GLY A 33 7.34 15.94 -0.90
C GLY A 33 7.15 14.76 0.08
N ALA A 34 5.95 14.60 0.63
CA ALA A 34 5.61 13.53 1.54
C ALA A 34 5.32 12.19 0.83
N ILE A 35 4.98 12.21 -0.46
CA ILE A 35 4.70 11.01 -1.25
C ILE A 35 6.03 10.39 -1.70
N ARG A 36 6.29 9.14 -1.28
CA ARG A 36 7.46 8.38 -1.71
C ARG A 36 7.06 7.14 -2.49
N ARG A 37 7.91 6.73 -3.44
CA ARG A 37 7.73 5.47 -4.15
C ARG A 37 7.76 4.31 -3.13
N PRO A 38 6.78 3.39 -3.15
CA PRO A 38 6.85 2.20 -2.33
C PRO A 38 8.13 1.42 -2.61
N VAL A 39 8.79 0.93 -1.56
CA VAL A 39 9.90 -0.01 -1.72
C VAL A 39 9.30 -1.38 -2.01
N VAL A 40 9.63 -1.92 -3.19
CA VAL A 40 9.21 -3.27 -3.56
C VAL A 40 10.03 -4.27 -2.74
N ASP A 41 9.35 -5.09 -1.93
CA ASP A 41 9.96 -6.17 -1.14
C ASP A 41 9.59 -7.52 -1.78
N ALA A 42 10.50 -8.03 -2.62
CA ALA A 42 10.33 -9.28 -3.34
C ALA A 42 10.32 -10.51 -2.42
N GLU A 43 11.01 -10.46 -1.27
CA GLU A 43 10.98 -11.55 -0.29
C GLU A 43 9.61 -11.64 0.40
N ARG A 44 9.01 -10.50 0.75
CA ARG A 44 7.64 -10.47 1.28
C ARG A 44 6.65 -11.06 0.28
N PHE A 45 6.78 -10.73 -0.99
CA PHE A 45 5.93 -11.28 -2.04
C PHE A 45 6.09 -12.80 -2.15
N SER A 46 7.33 -13.29 -2.14
CA SER A 46 7.65 -14.72 -2.22
C SER A 46 7.09 -15.52 -1.03
N ARG A 47 7.09 -14.94 0.19
CA ARG A 47 6.47 -15.57 1.37
C ARG A 47 4.96 -15.75 1.24
N VAL A 48 4.26 -14.76 0.68
CA VAL A 48 2.81 -14.86 0.43
C VAL A 48 2.53 -15.88 -0.66
N TRP A 49 3.34 -15.89 -1.73
CA TRP A 49 3.21 -16.85 -2.82
C TRP A 49 3.36 -18.31 -2.34
N ALA A 50 4.39 -18.60 -1.56
CA ALA A 50 4.60 -19.94 -0.98
C ALA A 50 3.44 -20.40 -0.09
N GLN A 51 2.77 -19.48 0.61
CA GLN A 51 1.58 -19.81 1.40
C GLN A 51 0.38 -20.16 0.52
N VAL A 52 0.19 -19.44 -0.59
CA VAL A 52 -0.91 -19.71 -1.55
C VAL A 52 -0.68 -21.04 -2.27
N GLU A 53 0.54 -21.31 -2.70
CA GLU A 53 0.93 -22.57 -3.35
C GLU A 53 0.63 -23.78 -2.46
N ASN A 54 0.82 -23.67 -1.14
CA ASN A 54 0.52 -24.75 -0.20
C ASN A 54 -0.99 -25.06 -0.05
N TYR A 55 -1.87 -24.15 -0.46
CA TYR A 55 -3.32 -24.41 -0.47
C TYR A 55 -3.80 -25.07 -1.77
N ASP A 56 -2.95 -25.18 -2.78
CA ASP A 56 -3.28 -25.89 -4.01
C ASP A 56 -3.45 -27.39 -3.75
N GLY A 57 -4.57 -27.96 -4.19
CA GLY A 57 -4.92 -29.36 -3.93
C GLY A 57 -5.25 -29.72 -2.47
N ALA A 58 -5.16 -28.78 -1.52
CA ALA A 58 -5.39 -29.04 -0.10
C ALA A 58 -6.88 -29.19 0.29
N TYR A 59 -7.79 -28.86 -0.64
CA TYR A 59 -9.23 -28.93 -0.41
C TYR A 59 -9.89 -29.82 -1.47
N GLU A 60 -10.28 -31.03 -1.08
CA GLU A 60 -11.22 -31.85 -1.85
C GLU A 60 -12.64 -31.63 -1.31
N MET A 61 -13.57 -31.21 -2.17
CA MET A 61 -14.99 -31.22 -1.81
C MET A 61 -15.48 -32.68 -1.76
N ARG A 62 -15.91 -33.15 -0.59
CA ARG A 62 -16.64 -34.41 -0.45
C ARG A 62 -18.04 -34.24 -1.04
N LEU A 63 -18.32 -35.00 -2.10
CA LEU A 63 -19.67 -35.22 -2.65
C LEU A 63 -20.46 -36.19 -1.77
#